data_AF-A0A2K3UVV0-F1
#
_entry.id   AF-A0A2K3UVV0-F1
#
_cell.length_a   1.000
_cell.length_b   1.000
_cell.length_c   1.000
_cell.angle_alpha   90.00
_cell.angle_beta   90.00
_cell.angle_gamma   90.00
#
_symmetry.space_group_name_H-M   'P 1'
#
loop_
_entity.id
_entity.type
_entity.pdbx_description
1 polymer ?
#
loop_
_entity_poly.entity_id
_entity_poly.type
_entity_poly.pdbx_seq_one_letter_code
_entity_poly.pdbx_strand_id
1 'polypeptide(L)'
;MPARIRIYGQEAVFSEGRWICEDESLQAMLQALADPRALSEEAEQEHARYAAGRYGGLVATALGWEAAPHPEAEIKLEDFAPARNPERAGWLSFMRKRK
;
A
#
# COMPACT_ATOMS: atom_id res chain seq x y z
N MET A 1 -3.46 8.80 18.84
CA MET A 1 -3.09 10.16 18.40
C MET A 1 -3.30 10.27 16.90
N PRO A 2 -3.78 11.40 16.35
CA PRO A 2 -3.96 11.53 14.90
C PRO A 2 -2.62 11.41 14.19
N ALA A 3 -2.60 10.67 13.08
CA ALA A 3 -1.36 10.36 12.38
C ALA A 3 -0.86 11.59 11.61
N ARG A 4 0.44 11.87 11.68
CA ARG A 4 1.06 13.05 11.06
C ARG A 4 2.11 12.65 10.05
N ILE A 5 2.10 13.32 8.91
CA ILE A 5 3.10 13.14 7.85
C ILE A 5 3.67 14.48 7.41
N ARG A 6 4.83 14.43 6.76
CA ARG A 6 5.43 15.59 6.10
C ARG A 6 5.82 15.23 4.67
N ILE A 7 5.27 15.96 3.70
CA ILE A 7 5.54 15.76 2.27
C ILE A 7 5.93 17.13 1.70
N TYR A 8 7.03 17.20 0.95
CA TYR A 8 7.54 18.45 0.34
C TYR A 8 7.69 19.62 1.33
N GLY A 9 7.99 19.33 2.59
CA GLY A 9 8.12 20.34 3.65
C GLY A 9 6.80 20.79 4.30
N GLN A 10 5.66 20.33 3.79
CA GLN A 10 4.34 20.62 4.33
C GLN A 10 3.87 19.51 5.27
N GLU A 11 3.24 19.87 6.38
CA GLU A 11 2.67 18.91 7.32
C GLU A 11 1.21 18.63 7.00
N ALA A 12 0.84 17.35 7.12
CA ALA A 12 -0.55 16.93 7.00
C ALA A 12 -0.91 15.99 8.16
N VAL A 13 -2.17 16.04 8.57
CA VAL A 13 -2.74 15.23 9.64
C VAL A 13 -3.84 14.36 9.07
N PHE A 14 -3.79 13.07 9.37
CA PHE A 14 -4.88 12.14 9.09
C PHE A 14 -5.62 11.83 10.37
N SER A 15 -6.93 12.02 10.33
CA SER A 15 -7.82 11.70 11.44
C SER A 15 -9.20 11.37 10.89
N GLU A 16 -9.84 10.33 11.44
CA GLU A 16 -11.22 9.95 11.14
C GLU A 16 -11.49 9.81 9.62
N GLY A 17 -10.53 9.22 8.90
CA GLY A 17 -10.66 8.98 7.47
C GLY A 17 -10.46 10.22 6.57
N ARG A 18 -9.90 11.31 7.09
CA ARG A 18 -9.72 12.56 6.35
C ARG A 18 -8.33 13.16 6.55
N TRP A 19 -7.84 13.82 5.50
CA TRP A 19 -6.61 14.58 5.55
C TRP A 19 -6.91 16.06 5.82
N ILE A 20 -6.08 16.67 6.65
CA ILE A 20 -6.05 18.11 6.92
C ILE A 20 -4.63 18.58 6.65
N CYS A 21 -4.49 19.57 5.77
CA CYS A 21 -3.20 20.18 5.42
C CYS A 21 -3.42 21.67 5.13
N GLU A 22 -2.41 22.50 5.38
CA GLU A 22 -2.47 23.93 5.08
C GLU A 22 -2.40 24.21 3.56
N ASP A 23 -1.68 23.36 2.82
CA ASP A 23 -1.56 23.48 1.37
C ASP A 23 -2.72 22.75 0.67
N GLU A 24 -3.53 23.49 -0.09
CA GLU A 24 -4.73 22.95 -0.75
C GLU A 24 -4.39 21.91 -1.82
N SER A 25 -3.27 22.06 -2.52
CA SER A 25 -2.85 21.13 -3.58
C SER A 25 -2.44 19.79 -2.99
N LEU A 26 -1.65 19.83 -1.91
CA LEU A 26 -1.28 18.66 -1.13
C LEU A 26 -2.49 18.02 -0.47
N GLN A 27 -3.42 18.81 0.08
CA GLN A 27 -4.66 18.29 0.63
C GLN A 27 -5.45 17.52 -0.43
N ALA A 28 -5.65 18.08 -1.62
CA ALA A 28 -6.35 17.41 -2.71
C ALA A 28 -5.66 16.10 -3.13
N MET A 29 -4.33 16.10 -3.22
CA MET A 29 -3.53 14.92 -3.54
C MET A 29 -3.65 13.82 -2.47
N LEU A 30 -3.63 14.20 -1.20
CA LEU A 30 -3.79 13.27 -0.08
C LEU A 30 -5.22 12.75 0.03
N GLN A 31 -6.21 13.59 -0.24
CA GLN A 31 -7.61 13.20 -0.19
C GLN A 31 -7.95 12.15 -1.25
N ALA A 32 -7.22 12.10 -2.37
CA ALA A 32 -7.33 11.03 -3.36
C ALA A 32 -6.91 9.65 -2.81
N LEU A 33 -6.09 9.62 -1.77
CA LEU A 33 -5.71 8.40 -1.06
C LEU A 33 -6.54 8.16 0.20
N ALA A 34 -7.43 9.05 0.61
CA ALA A 34 -8.11 8.94 1.90
C ALA A 34 -8.91 7.63 2.02
N ASP A 35 -8.64 6.86 3.07
CA ASP A 35 -9.48 5.71 3.43
C ASP A 35 -10.46 6.10 4.55
N PRO A 36 -11.77 6.26 4.26
CA PRO A 36 -12.77 6.61 5.27
C PRO A 36 -13.00 5.49 6.31
N ARG A 37 -12.43 4.29 6.12
CA ARG A 37 -12.56 3.15 7.02
C ARG A 37 -11.46 3.10 8.08
N ALA A 38 -10.37 3.84 7.89
CA ALA A 38 -9.27 3.94 8.83
C ALA A 38 -9.66 4.84 10.02
N LEU A 39 -10.38 4.26 10.98
CA LEU A 39 -10.93 4.96 12.16
C LEU A 39 -10.21 4.60 13.47
N SER A 40 -9.41 3.52 13.49
CA SER A 40 -8.57 3.17 14.63
C SER A 40 -7.23 3.88 14.54
N GLU A 41 -6.60 4.14 15.69
CA GLU A 41 -5.27 4.76 15.71
C GLU A 41 -4.23 3.96 14.90
N GLU A 42 -4.28 2.64 14.99
CA GLU A 42 -3.38 1.77 14.21
C GLU A 42 -3.64 1.90 12.70
N ALA A 43 -4.91 1.91 12.28
CA ALA A 43 -5.26 2.07 10.87
C ALA A 43 -4.91 3.47 10.35
N GLU A 44 -5.08 4.52 11.16
CA GLU A 44 -4.65 5.87 10.81
C GLU A 44 -3.14 5.96 10.62
N GLN A 45 -2.37 5.32 11.51
CA GLN A 45 -0.91 5.26 11.39
C GLN A 45 -0.44 4.46 10.18
N GLU A 46 -1.07 3.31 9.91
CA GLU A 46 -0.80 2.50 8.72
C GLU A 46 -1.09 3.30 7.45
N HIS A 47 -2.24 3.97 7.40
CA HIS A 47 -2.63 4.81 6.28
C HIS A 47 -1.66 5.96 6.05
N ALA A 48 -1.24 6.63 7.12
CA ALA A 48 -0.27 7.70 7.05
C ALA A 48 1.10 7.21 6.57
N ARG A 49 1.56 6.04 7.01
CA ARG A 49 2.80 5.42 6.50
C ARG A 49 2.70 5.11 5.02
N TYR A 50 1.58 4.54 4.56
CA TYR A 50 1.34 4.27 3.15
C TYR A 50 1.36 5.56 2.31
N ALA A 51 0.61 6.58 2.73
CA ALA A 51 0.51 7.85 2.01
C ALA A 51 1.86 8.58 1.95
N ALA A 52 2.58 8.65 3.06
CA ALA A 52 3.93 9.22 3.10
C ALA A 52 4.89 8.42 2.21
N GLY A 53 4.88 7.08 2.30
CA GLY A 53 5.74 6.22 1.50
C GLY A 53 5.52 6.38 0.00
N ARG A 54 4.26 6.48 -0.43
CA ARG A 54 3.88 6.67 -1.84
C ARG A 54 4.40 7.97 -2.43
N TYR A 55 4.53 9.01 -1.62
CA TYR A 55 5.00 10.33 -2.04
C TYR A 55 6.42 10.67 -1.57
N GLY A 56 7.17 9.70 -1.04
CA GLY A 56 8.55 9.91 -0.56
C GLY A 56 8.66 10.86 0.64
N GLY A 57 7.64 10.88 1.51
CA GLY A 57 7.54 11.73 2.68
C GLY A 57 8.07 11.12 3.98
N LEU A 58 7.84 11.84 5.06
CA LEU A 58 8.17 11.47 6.43
C LEU A 58 6.90 11.17 7.23
N VAL A 59 6.98 10.25 8.19
CA VAL A 59 5.94 9.97 9.18
C VAL A 59 6.41 10.38 10.56
N ALA A 60 5.52 10.91 11.39
CA ALA A 60 5.83 11.23 12.78
C ALA A 60 5.83 9.96 13.63
N THR A 61 6.90 9.75 14.39
CA THR A 61 7.08 8.66 15.36
C THR A 61 7.40 9.25 16.74
N ALA A 62 7.49 8.40 17.76
CA ALA A 62 7.90 8.82 19.10
C ALA A 62 9.33 9.41 19.14
N LEU A 63 10.17 9.08 18.16
CA LEU A 63 11.56 9.52 18.08
C LEU A 63 11.74 10.76 17.17
N GLY A 64 10.68 11.21 16.49
CA GLY A 64 10.71 12.36 15.60
C GLY A 64 10.13 12.04 14.23
N TRP A 65 10.75 12.55 13.17
CA TRP A 65 10.33 12.31 11.80
C TRP A 65 11.19 11.24 11.15
N GLU A 66 10.55 10.21 10.62
CA GLU A 66 11.22 9.09 9.96
C GLU A 66 10.76 8.95 8.51
N ALA A 67 11.67 8.54 7.62
CA ALA A 67 11.32 8.29 6.22
C ALA A 67 10.34 7.13 6.12
N ALA A 68 9.19 7.37 5.49
CA ALA A 68 8.24 6.29 5.27
C ALA A 68 8.77 5.34 4.18
N PRO A 69 8.72 4.01 4.41
CA PRO A 69 9.13 3.06 3.40
C PRO A 69 8.21 3.15 2.19
N HIS A 70 8.75 2.98 0.99
CA HIS A 70 7.92 2.91 -0.20
C HIS A 70 6.98 1.69 -0.10
N PRO A 71 5.66 1.85 -0.35
CA PRO A 71 4.73 0.73 -0.29
C PRO A 71 5.10 -0.33 -1.33
N GLU A 72 4.78 -1.60 -1.02
CA GLU A 72 4.92 -2.67 -2.00
C GLU A 72 4.05 -2.41 -3.24
N ALA A 73 4.45 -2.99 -4.38
CA ALA A 73 3.64 -2.93 -5.59
C ALA A 73 2.31 -3.65 -5.34
N GLU A 74 1.21 -2.92 -5.57
CA GLU A 74 -0.17 -3.44 -5.43
C GLU A 74 -0.50 -4.53 -6.46
N ILE A 75 0.25 -4.57 -7.57
CA ILE A 75 0.12 -5.56 -8.62
C ILE A 75 1.51 -6.11 -8.92
N LYS A 76 1.68 -7.42 -8.79
CA LYS A 76 2.92 -8.13 -9.06
C LYS A 76 2.79 -8.91 -10.37
N LEU A 77 3.92 -9.23 -11.00
CA LEU A 77 3.91 -9.97 -12.27
C LEU A 77 3.30 -11.38 -12.09
N GLU A 78 3.43 -11.93 -10.89
CA GLU A 78 2.89 -13.21 -10.47
C GLU A 78 1.36 -13.24 -10.50
N ASP A 79 0.69 -12.09 -10.32
CA ASP A 79 -0.78 -11.99 -10.39
C ASP A 79 -1.30 -12.23 -11.82
N PHE A 80 -0.43 -12.06 -12.82
CA PHE A 80 -0.74 -12.33 -14.23
C PHE A 80 -0.14 -13.65 -14.74
N ALA A 81 0.62 -14.36 -13.91
CA ALA A 81 1.20 -15.63 -14.33
C ALA A 81 0.06 -16.66 -14.47
N PRO A 82 -0.10 -17.31 -15.64
CA PRO A 82 -1.07 -18.39 -15.77
C PRO A 82 -0.70 -19.46 -14.73
N ALA A 83 -1.67 -19.83 -13.88
CA ALA A 83 -1.49 -20.90 -12.91
C ALA A 83 -0.92 -22.10 -13.65
N ARG A 84 0.35 -22.45 -13.37
CA ARG A 84 1.00 -23.62 -13.94
C ARG A 84 0.24 -24.83 -13.42
N ASN A 85 -0.82 -25.21 -14.11
CA ASN A 85 -1.45 -26.49 -13.95
C ASN A 85 -0.56 -27.45 -14.74
N PRO A 86 0.24 -28.32 -14.07
CA PRO A 86 0.96 -29.33 -14.80
C PRO A 86 -0.09 -30.28 -15.38
N GLU A 87 -0.53 -30.01 -16.61
CA GLU A 87 -1.26 -31.01 -17.38
C GLU A 87 -0.35 -32.23 -17.43
N ARG A 88 -0.76 -33.27 -16.70
CA ARG A 88 -0.14 -34.59 -16.70
C ARG A 88 0.11 -34.95 -18.15
N ALA A 89 1.39 -34.97 -18.52
CA ALA A 89 1.85 -35.23 -19.86
C ALA A 89 1.15 -36.48 -20.43
N GLY A 90 0.18 -36.27 -21.32
CA GLY A 90 -0.71 -37.31 -21.85
C GLY A 90 -0.02 -38.34 -22.75
N TRP A 91 1.28 -38.20 -23.00
CA TRP A 91 2.07 -39.13 -23.79
C TRP A 91 2.37 -40.47 -23.08
N LEU A 92 2.31 -40.52 -21.75
CA LEU A 92 2.60 -41.76 -20.98
C LEU A 92 1.40 -42.73 -20.90
N SER A 93 0.20 -42.34 -21.33
CA SER A 93 -0.99 -43.22 -21.30
C SER A 93 -1.03 -44.23 -22.45
N PHE A 94 -0.26 -44.03 -23.52
CA PHE A 94 -0.27 -44.91 -24.71
C PHE A 94 0.62 -46.16 -24.57
N MET A 95 1.55 -46.21 -23.61
CA MET A 95 2.48 -47.35 -23.46
C MET A 95 1.96 -48.49 -22.58
N ARG A 96 0.77 -48.38 -21.98
CA ARG A 96 0.30 -49.38 -20.98
C ARG A 96 -0.65 -50.46 -21.52
N LYS A 97 -0.90 -50.53 -22.82
CA LYS A 97 -1.66 -51.64 -23.44
C LYS A 97 -0.76 -52.49 -24.35
N ARG A 98 0.01 -53.40 -23.75
CA ARG A 98 0.47 -54.66 -24.35
C ARG A 98 1.22 -55.50 -23.31
N LYS A 99 0.47 -56.32 -22.58
CA LYS A 99 0.83 -57.70 -22.20
C LYS A 99 -0.39 -58.37 -21.60
#